data_AF-A0A924ZQR3-F1
#
_entry.id   AF-A0A924ZQR3-F1
#
_cell.length_a   1.000
_cell.length_b   1.000
_cell.length_c   1.000
_cell.angle_alpha   90.00
_cell.angle_beta   90.00
_cell.angle_gamma   90.00
#
_symmetry.space_group_name_H-M   'P 1'
#
loop_
_entity.id
_entity.type
_entity.pdbx_description
1 polymer ?
#
loop_
_entity_poly.entity_id
_entity_poly.type
_entity_poly.pdbx_seq_one_letter_code
_entity_poly.pdbx_strand_id
1 'polypeptide(L)'
;MAATTTAQLSSIRKKLEADYPQFSFVVGTVSHWSPADKTIYYHQLKNSGDLSTLFHEFGHALSGHTGFNQDISLLRMEREAWEAGSSVAKTYDHTIDDETIENALDSYRDWLHARSRCPTCHNPGIQKKDAANYHCLLCATSWRANDARQCGLKRYTTYK
;
A
#
# COMPACT_ATOMS: atom_id res chain seq x y z
N MET A 1 3.00 25.29 -11.24
CA MET A 1 3.02 23.92 -11.81
C MET A 1 1.84 23.81 -12.77
N ALA A 2 2.06 23.46 -14.04
CA ALA A 2 0.96 23.28 -14.99
C ALA A 2 0.18 22.02 -14.62
N ALA A 3 -1.15 22.09 -14.62
CA ALA A 3 -1.99 20.92 -14.35
C ALA A 3 -1.82 19.89 -15.47
N THR A 4 -1.47 18.65 -15.13
CA THR A 4 -1.35 17.55 -16.09
C THR A 4 -2.72 17.22 -16.67
N THR A 5 -2.84 17.32 -17.99
CA THR A 5 -4.10 17.06 -18.72
C THR A 5 -4.36 15.57 -18.86
N THR A 6 -5.62 15.16 -18.98
CA THR A 6 -6.02 13.76 -19.22
C THR A 6 -5.33 13.16 -20.46
N ALA A 7 -5.09 13.97 -21.50
CA ALA A 7 -4.35 13.57 -22.69
C ALA A 7 -2.90 13.20 -22.36
N GLN A 8 -2.20 14.01 -21.56
CA GLN A 8 -0.85 13.72 -21.09
C GLN A 8 -0.80 12.46 -20.21
N LEU A 9 -1.76 12.30 -19.29
CA LEU A 9 -1.86 11.10 -18.45
C LEU A 9 -2.03 9.83 -19.28
N SER A 10 -2.89 9.86 -20.30
CA SER A 10 -3.07 8.72 -21.21
C SER A 10 -1.83 8.42 -22.06
N SER A 11 -1.05 9.44 -22.41
CA SER A 11 0.22 9.28 -23.13
C SER A 11 1.28 8.60 -22.25
N ILE A 12 1.41 9.01 -20.99
CA ILE A 12 2.34 8.40 -20.02
C ILE A 12 1.99 6.92 -19.83
N ARG A 13 0.72 6.59 -19.62
CA ARG A 13 0.27 5.19 -19.49
C ARG A 13 0.63 4.34 -20.71
N LYS A 14 0.43 4.86 -21.93
CA LYS A 14 0.82 4.12 -23.15
C LYS A 14 2.33 3.89 -23.24
N LYS A 15 3.15 4.84 -22.79
CA LYS A 15 4.61 4.66 -22.74
C LYS A 15 5.00 3.59 -21.72
N LEU A 16 4.43 3.63 -20.52
CA LEU A 16 4.65 2.59 -19.49
C LEU A 16 4.37 1.18 -20.02
N GLU A 17 3.26 1.00 -20.76
CA GLU A 17 2.91 -0.29 -21.37
C GLU A 17 3.93 -0.75 -22.43
N ALA A 18 4.51 0.19 -23.17
CA ALA A 18 5.52 -0.12 -24.17
C ALA A 18 6.89 -0.42 -23.53
N ASP A 19 7.25 0.32 -22.48
CA ASP A 19 8.54 0.22 -21.81
C ASP A 19 8.61 -1.02 -20.88
N TYR A 20 7.45 -1.47 -20.36
CA TYR A 20 7.34 -2.59 -19.43
C TYR A 20 6.32 -3.64 -19.87
N PRO A 21 6.56 -4.33 -21.01
CA PRO A 21 5.62 -5.29 -21.59
C PRO A 21 5.41 -6.55 -20.73
N GLN A 22 6.23 -6.78 -19.71
CA GLN A 22 6.08 -7.88 -18.76
C GLN A 22 4.95 -7.67 -17.74
N PHE A 23 4.41 -6.44 -17.63
CA PHE A 23 3.31 -6.10 -16.74
C PHE A 23 2.08 -5.68 -17.53
N SER A 24 0.91 -6.09 -17.04
CA SER A 24 -0.37 -5.64 -17.59
C SER A 24 -0.87 -4.42 -16.83
N PHE A 25 -1.49 -3.46 -17.51
CA PHE A 25 -2.07 -2.27 -16.90
C PHE A 25 -3.57 -2.24 -17.18
N VAL A 26 -4.38 -2.38 -16.13
CA VAL A 26 -5.84 -2.52 -16.26
C VAL A 26 -6.57 -1.49 -15.40
N VAL A 27 -7.56 -0.82 -15.99
CA VAL A 27 -8.42 0.08 -15.22
C VAL A 27 -9.33 -0.75 -14.31
N GLY A 28 -9.27 -0.51 -13.00
CA GLY A 28 -10.04 -1.20 -11.97
C GLY A 28 -10.84 -0.24 -11.09
N THR A 29 -11.64 -0.79 -10.18
CA THR A 29 -12.38 -0.03 -9.16
C THR A 29 -11.56 0.21 -7.89
N VAL A 30 -10.43 -0.46 -7.74
CA VAL A 30 -9.46 -0.31 -6.64
C VAL A 30 -8.07 -0.44 -7.24
N SER A 31 -7.20 0.53 -6.98
CA SER A 31 -5.79 0.45 -7.36
C SER A 31 -5.09 -0.60 -6.51
N HIS A 32 -4.38 -1.53 -7.15
CA HIS A 32 -3.55 -2.53 -6.47
C HIS A 32 -2.62 -3.23 -7.48
N TRP A 33 -1.44 -3.64 -7.01
CA TRP A 33 -0.61 -4.63 -7.67
C TRP A 33 -1.11 -6.05 -7.42
N SER A 34 -1.28 -6.83 -8.50
CA SER A 34 -1.58 -8.26 -8.45
C SER A 34 -0.37 -9.07 -8.95
N PRO A 35 0.38 -9.72 -8.04
CA PRO A 35 1.53 -10.54 -8.40
C PRO A 35 1.17 -11.84 -9.13
N ALA A 36 -0.06 -12.33 -8.96
CA ALA A 36 -0.50 -13.63 -9.48
C ALA A 36 -0.60 -13.64 -11.02
N ASP A 37 -1.10 -12.55 -11.59
CA ASP A 37 -1.29 -12.35 -13.02
C ASP A 37 -0.38 -11.25 -13.59
N LYS A 38 0.47 -10.66 -12.75
CA LYS A 38 1.39 -9.56 -13.07
C LYS A 38 0.66 -8.32 -13.61
N THR A 39 -0.45 -7.98 -12.96
CA THR A 39 -1.32 -6.87 -13.37
C THR A 39 -1.29 -5.73 -12.37
N ILE A 40 -1.11 -4.51 -12.88
CA ILE A 40 -1.25 -3.25 -12.15
C ILE A 40 -2.67 -2.75 -12.41
N TYR A 41 -3.52 -2.87 -11.40
CA TYR A 41 -4.86 -2.30 -11.42
C TYR A 41 -4.79 -0.85 -10.94
N TYR A 42 -5.44 0.06 -11.66
CA TYR A 42 -5.45 1.48 -11.33
C TYR A 42 -6.80 2.13 -11.61
N HIS A 43 -7.13 3.20 -10.89
CA HIS A 43 -8.30 4.02 -11.22
C HIS A 43 -8.11 4.80 -12.52
N GLN A 44 -9.22 5.19 -13.16
CA GLN A 44 -9.19 6.06 -14.33
C GLN A 44 -8.35 7.32 -14.06
N LEU A 45 -7.28 7.53 -14.84
CA LEU A 45 -6.39 8.68 -14.69
C LEU A 45 -7.10 9.99 -15.07
N LYS A 46 -7.48 10.78 -14.06
CA LYS A 46 -8.15 12.09 -14.24
C LYS A 46 -7.25 13.24 -13.79
N ASN A 47 -6.39 13.00 -12.80
CA ASN A 47 -5.48 14.00 -12.23
C ASN A 47 -4.09 13.40 -11.93
N SER A 48 -3.16 14.25 -11.48
CA SER A 48 -1.80 13.85 -11.12
C SER A 48 -1.72 12.89 -9.92
N GLY A 49 -2.67 12.98 -8.98
CA GLY A 49 -2.78 12.06 -7.86
C GLY A 49 -3.10 10.63 -8.30
N ASP A 50 -4.01 10.46 -9.26
CA ASP A 50 -4.31 9.14 -9.84
C ASP A 50 -3.05 8.53 -10.49
N LEU A 51 -2.22 9.36 -11.12
CA LEU A 51 -0.96 8.93 -11.71
C LEU A 51 0.10 8.59 -10.63
N SER A 52 0.17 9.34 -9.53
CA SER A 52 1.01 8.99 -8.39
C SER A 52 0.63 7.63 -7.80
N THR A 53 -0.68 7.36 -7.66
CA THR A 53 -1.18 6.05 -7.21
C THR A 53 -0.81 4.95 -8.20
N LEU A 54 -0.94 5.16 -9.51
CA LEU A 54 -0.46 4.21 -10.52
C LEU A 54 1.03 3.89 -10.34
N PHE A 55 1.87 4.91 -10.15
CA PHE A 55 3.31 4.72 -9.95
C PHE A 55 3.63 4.00 -8.64
N HIS A 56 2.84 4.21 -7.58
CA HIS A 56 2.96 3.42 -6.35
C HIS A 56 2.67 1.94 -6.57
N GLU A 57 1.56 1.60 -7.23
CA GLU A 57 1.25 0.20 -7.57
C GLU A 57 2.30 -0.40 -8.50
N PHE A 58 2.82 0.40 -9.42
CA PHE A 58 3.91 -0.03 -10.28
C PHE A 58 5.21 -0.25 -9.50
N GLY A 59 5.47 0.55 -8.46
CA GLY A 59 6.57 0.34 -7.51
C GLY A 59 6.50 -1.02 -6.82
N HIS A 60 5.30 -1.47 -6.42
CA HIS A 60 5.12 -2.83 -5.91
C HIS A 60 5.52 -3.91 -6.94
N ALA A 61 5.14 -3.72 -8.20
CA ALA A 61 5.49 -4.64 -9.28
C ALA A 61 7.02 -4.69 -9.52
N LEU A 62 7.68 -3.53 -9.55
CA LEU A 62 9.12 -3.40 -9.74
C LEU A 62 9.93 -4.02 -8.59
N SER A 63 9.46 -3.85 -7.35
CA SER A 63 10.08 -4.45 -6.17
C SER A 63 9.73 -5.93 -5.97
N GLY A 64 8.94 -6.52 -6.86
CA GLY A 64 8.59 -7.95 -6.81
C GLY A 64 7.75 -8.33 -5.57
N HIS A 65 6.96 -7.40 -5.06
CA HIS A 65 6.15 -7.60 -3.86
C HIS A 65 5.05 -8.65 -4.09
N THR A 66 4.96 -9.66 -3.23
CA THR A 66 3.95 -10.74 -3.35
C THR A 66 3.04 -10.89 -2.13
N GLY A 67 3.50 -10.41 -0.97
CA GLY A 67 2.74 -10.46 0.28
C GLY A 67 3.63 -10.21 1.49
N PHE A 68 3.03 -10.15 2.67
CA PHE A 68 3.72 -9.95 3.94
C PHE A 68 3.12 -10.84 5.03
N ASN A 69 3.95 -11.21 6.00
CA ASN A 69 3.52 -11.98 7.19
C ASN A 69 3.55 -11.15 8.48
N GLN A 70 4.32 -10.06 8.50
CA GLN A 70 4.46 -9.18 9.66
C GLN A 70 4.06 -7.76 9.26
N ASP A 71 3.48 -7.05 10.21
CA ASP A 71 2.98 -5.70 10.03
C ASP A 71 4.11 -4.72 9.68
N ILE A 72 5.28 -4.90 10.31
CA ILE A 72 6.46 -4.11 10.00
C ILE A 72 6.96 -4.36 8.57
N SER A 73 6.78 -5.58 8.05
CA SER A 73 7.14 -5.91 6.67
C SER A 73 6.20 -5.23 5.69
N LEU A 74 4.91 -5.08 6.01
CA LEU A 74 4.00 -4.27 5.20
C LEU A 74 4.50 -2.83 5.11
N LEU A 75 4.76 -2.17 6.25
CA LEU A 75 5.22 -0.78 6.23
C LEU A 75 6.52 -0.59 5.43
N ARG A 76 7.43 -1.56 5.50
CA ARG A 76 8.63 -1.57 4.67
C ARG A 76 8.29 -1.66 3.18
N MET A 77 7.42 -2.60 2.79
CA MET A 77 7.00 -2.77 1.40
C MET A 77 6.30 -1.52 0.84
N GLU A 78 5.45 -0.86 1.62
CA GLU A 78 4.79 0.39 1.21
C GLU A 78 5.81 1.49 0.92
N ARG A 79 6.82 1.65 1.79
CA ARG A 79 7.92 2.61 1.59
C ARG A 79 8.74 2.27 0.36
N GLU A 80 9.15 1.01 0.20
CA GLU A 80 9.91 0.53 -0.97
C GLU A 80 9.13 0.75 -2.27
N ALA A 81 7.81 0.56 -2.27
CA ALA A 81 6.96 0.82 -3.42
C ALA A 81 6.89 2.31 -3.77
N TRP A 82 6.75 3.19 -2.77
CA TRP A 82 6.80 4.64 -3.01
C TRP A 82 8.16 5.10 -3.53
N GLU A 83 9.26 4.57 -3.01
CA GLU A 83 10.61 4.91 -3.46
C GLU A 83 10.84 4.46 -4.93
N ALA A 84 10.52 3.21 -5.25
CA ALA A 84 10.62 2.67 -6.61
C ALA A 84 9.71 3.42 -7.59
N GLY A 85 8.45 3.62 -7.22
CA GLY A 85 7.46 4.36 -8.02
C GLY A 85 7.88 5.80 -8.28
N SER A 86 8.38 6.49 -7.26
CA SER A 86 8.87 7.87 -7.37
C SER A 86 10.12 7.98 -8.24
N SER A 87 11.02 7.00 -8.17
CA SER A 87 12.20 6.95 -9.01
C SER A 87 11.82 6.82 -10.49
N VAL A 88 10.84 5.98 -10.81
CA VAL A 88 10.39 5.78 -12.19
C VAL A 88 9.50 6.93 -12.66
N ALA A 89 8.65 7.50 -11.81
CA ALA A 89 7.82 8.65 -12.16
C ALA A 89 8.64 9.81 -12.76
N LYS A 90 9.83 10.06 -12.21
CA LYS A 90 10.76 11.11 -12.68
C LYS A 90 11.19 10.92 -14.14
N THR A 91 11.26 9.69 -14.65
CA THR A 91 11.62 9.42 -16.05
C THR A 91 10.47 9.73 -17.02
N TYR A 92 9.27 9.94 -16.51
CA TYR A 92 8.07 10.31 -17.27
C TYR A 92 7.63 11.75 -16.99
N ASP A 93 8.55 12.61 -16.53
CA ASP A 93 8.30 14.01 -16.16
C ASP A 93 7.18 14.18 -15.11
N HIS A 94 6.96 13.15 -14.27
CA HIS A 94 6.03 13.18 -13.15
C HIS A 94 6.79 13.21 -11.84
N THR A 95 6.41 14.11 -10.93
CA THR A 95 6.97 14.18 -9.58
C THR A 95 5.87 13.88 -8.59
N ILE A 96 6.10 12.88 -7.75
CA ILE A 96 5.25 12.57 -6.62
C ILE A 96 5.72 13.44 -5.45
N ASP A 97 4.79 14.19 -4.87
CA ASP A 97 5.10 15.10 -3.78
C ASP A 97 5.35 14.33 -2.48
N ASP A 98 6.36 14.73 -1.71
CA ASP A 98 6.76 14.06 -0.46
C ASP A 98 5.62 14.08 0.58
N GLU A 99 4.78 15.12 0.60
CA GLU A 99 3.61 15.20 1.47
C GLU A 99 2.60 14.10 1.13
N THR A 100 2.43 13.78 -0.16
CA THR A 100 1.55 12.68 -0.60
C THR A 100 2.08 11.33 -0.08
N ILE A 101 3.38 11.11 -0.17
CA ILE A 101 4.02 9.86 0.26
C ILE A 101 3.92 9.71 1.78
N GLU A 102 4.30 10.73 2.55
CA GLU A 102 4.26 10.63 4.02
C GLU A 102 2.83 10.57 4.55
N ASN A 103 1.87 11.28 3.96
CA ASN A 103 0.45 11.13 4.31
C ASN A 103 -0.06 9.70 4.06
N ALA A 104 0.35 9.08 2.94
CA ALA A 104 0.00 7.69 2.65
C ALA A 104 0.63 6.74 3.69
N LEU A 105 1.92 6.90 4.01
CA LEU A 105 2.61 6.09 5.01
C LEU A 105 2.04 6.28 6.42
N ASP A 106 1.66 7.49 6.79
CA ASP A 106 1.00 7.79 8.08
C ASP A 106 -0.34 7.07 8.20
N SER A 107 -1.12 6.99 7.13
CA SER A 107 -2.36 6.21 7.15
C SER A 107 -2.13 4.72 7.48
N TYR A 108 -1.03 4.13 6.99
CA TYR A 108 -0.63 2.77 7.35
C TYR A 108 -0.11 2.69 8.79
N ARG A 109 0.69 3.65 9.26
CA ARG A 109 1.20 3.70 10.63
C ARG A 109 0.06 3.78 11.64
N ASP A 110 -0.92 4.65 11.41
CA ASP A 110 -2.11 4.79 12.24
C ASP A 110 -2.95 3.51 12.29
N TRP A 111 -3.15 2.89 11.12
CA TRP A 111 -3.86 1.63 11.02
C TRP A 111 -3.13 0.49 11.77
N LEU A 112 -1.81 0.37 11.61
CA LEU A 112 -0.98 -0.60 12.33
C LEU A 112 -1.00 -0.36 13.84
N HIS A 113 -0.92 0.90 14.27
CA HIS A 113 -1.05 1.26 15.67
C HIS A 113 -2.42 0.82 16.20
N ALA A 114 -3.52 1.18 15.53
CA ALA A 114 -4.87 0.77 15.93
C ALA A 114 -5.03 -0.75 16.00
N ARG A 115 -4.45 -1.48 15.03
CA ARG A 115 -4.43 -2.95 14.96
C ARG A 115 -3.70 -3.59 16.14
N SER A 116 -2.62 -2.96 16.58
CA SER A 116 -1.80 -3.39 17.73
C SER A 116 -2.43 -3.09 19.11
N ARG A 117 -3.53 -2.34 19.19
CA ARG A 117 -4.15 -2.00 20.49
C ARG A 117 -4.94 -3.17 21.06
N CYS A 118 -4.58 -3.56 22.28
CA CYS A 118 -5.28 -4.57 23.04
C CYS A 118 -6.79 -4.26 23.16
N PRO A 119 -7.70 -5.21 22.91
CA PRO A 119 -9.14 -4.99 23.04
C PRO A 119 -9.61 -4.81 24.49
N THR A 120 -8.78 -5.13 25.48
CA THR A 120 -9.13 -5.05 26.91
C THR A 120 -8.59 -3.78 27.57
N CYS A 121 -7.28 -3.57 27.55
CA CYS A 121 -6.66 -2.42 28.23
C CYS A 121 -6.22 -1.30 27.28
N HIS A 122 -6.40 -1.46 25.97
CA HIS A 122 -6.09 -0.47 24.94
C HIS A 122 -4.62 -0.07 24.77
N ASN A 123 -3.71 -0.67 25.53
CA ASN A 123 -2.27 -0.53 25.33
C ASN A 123 -1.82 -1.27 24.05
N PRO A 124 -0.76 -0.80 23.38
CA PRO A 124 -0.13 -1.56 22.31
C PRO A 124 0.33 -2.92 22.80
N GLY A 125 0.12 -3.95 21.98
CA GLY A 125 0.74 -5.26 22.18
C GLY A 125 1.70 -5.60 21.06
N ILE A 126 2.41 -6.69 21.26
CA ILE A 126 3.42 -7.20 20.33
C ILE A 126 2.78 -8.17 19.36
N GLN A 127 3.15 -8.09 18.09
CA GLN A 127 2.77 -9.09 17.10
C GLN A 127 3.51 -10.41 17.40
N LYS A 128 2.80 -11.53 17.31
CA LYS A 128 3.40 -12.87 17.36
C LYS A 128 3.97 -13.24 15.98
N LYS A 129 4.71 -14.35 15.90
CA LYS A 129 5.29 -14.84 14.63
C LYS A 129 4.25 -15.06 13.52
N ASP A 130 3.03 -15.41 13.90
CA ASP A 130 1.93 -15.61 12.97
C ASP A 130 1.26 -14.29 12.60
N ALA A 131 0.94 -14.12 11.32
CA ALA A 131 0.20 -12.96 10.83
C ALA A 131 -1.05 -12.70 11.67
N ALA A 132 -1.26 -11.42 11.97
CA ALA A 132 -2.44 -10.90 12.65
C ALA A 132 -2.68 -11.37 14.09
N ASN A 133 -1.77 -12.11 14.73
CA ASN A 133 -1.90 -12.47 16.15
C ASN A 133 -1.06 -11.56 17.02
N TYR A 134 -1.59 -11.13 18.16
CA TYR A 134 -0.93 -10.21 19.08
C TYR A 134 -1.05 -10.67 20.53
N HIS A 135 -0.19 -10.10 21.36
CA HIS A 135 -0.17 -10.32 22.80
C HIS A 135 0.07 -9.01 23.55
N CYS A 136 -0.73 -8.75 24.58
CA CYS A 136 -0.55 -7.60 25.45
C CYS A 136 0.38 -7.95 26.62
N LEU A 137 1.45 -7.19 26.79
CA LEU A 137 2.40 -7.38 27.89
C LEU A 137 1.85 -6.89 29.24
N LEU A 138 0.81 -6.05 29.26
CA LEU A 138 0.25 -5.51 30.52
C LEU A 138 -0.84 -6.39 31.14
N CYS A 139 -1.76 -6.90 30.32
CA CYS A 139 -2.92 -7.67 30.80
C CYS A 139 -2.97 -9.11 30.27
N ALA A 140 -1.87 -9.59 29.65
CA ALA A 140 -1.69 -10.92 29.08
C ALA A 140 -2.69 -11.33 27.97
N THR A 141 -3.66 -10.48 27.64
CA THR A 141 -4.68 -10.78 26.65
C THR A 141 -4.07 -11.00 25.28
N SER A 142 -4.46 -12.10 24.63
CA SER A 142 -4.10 -12.40 23.25
C SER A 142 -5.30 -12.15 22.34
N TRP A 143 -5.06 -11.60 21.15
CA TRP A 143 -6.10 -11.39 20.16
C TRP A 143 -5.59 -11.62 18.75
N ARG A 144 -6.54 -11.86 17.85
CA ARG A 144 -6.31 -11.91 16.40
C ARG A 144 -7.00 -10.73 15.73
N ALA A 145 -6.28 -10.01 14.88
CA ALA A 145 -6.86 -9.00 13.99
C ALA A 145 -7.33 -9.65 12.68
N ASN A 146 -8.33 -9.07 12.02
CA ASN A 146 -8.59 -9.38 10.61
C ASN A 146 -7.58 -8.65 9.70
N ASP A 147 -7.57 -9.01 8.41
CA ASP A 147 -6.70 -8.35 7.44
C ASP A 147 -6.99 -6.85 7.30
N ALA A 148 -8.26 -6.42 7.42
CA ALA A 148 -8.72 -5.02 7.54
C ALA A 148 -8.23 -3.99 6.50
N ARG A 149 -7.50 -4.40 5.46
CA ARG A 149 -7.09 -3.51 4.36
C ARG A 149 -8.29 -3.02 3.52
N GLN A 150 -9.31 -3.85 3.38
CA GLN A 150 -10.53 -3.58 2.60
C GLN A 150 -11.82 -3.61 3.43
N CYS A 151 -11.71 -3.73 4.76
CA CYS A 151 -12.85 -3.77 5.66
C CYS A 151 -12.50 -3.16 7.02
N GLY A 152 -13.52 -2.83 7.83
CA GLY A 152 -13.28 -2.28 9.17
C GLY A 152 -12.41 -3.20 10.05
N LEU A 153 -11.49 -2.60 10.80
CA LEU A 153 -10.62 -3.30 11.74
C LEU A 153 -11.45 -3.97 12.85
N LYS A 154 -11.27 -5.28 12.99
CA LYS A 154 -11.88 -6.13 14.02
C LYS A 154 -10.78 -6.86 14.79
N ARG A 155 -10.98 -6.99 16.09
CA ARG A 155 -10.06 -7.64 17.02
C ARG A 155 -10.82 -8.71 17.79
N TYR A 156 -10.38 -9.96 17.66
CA TYR A 156 -11.02 -11.13 18.26
C TYR A 156 -10.14 -11.63 19.40
N THR A 157 -10.61 -11.51 20.64
CA THR A 157 -9.90 -12.06 21.79
C THR A 157 -9.83 -13.59 21.66
N THR A 158 -8.62 -14.15 21.78
CA THR A 158 -8.38 -15.58 21.64
C THR A 158 -8.07 -16.27 22.97
N TYR A 159 -7.50 -15.53 23.93
CA TYR A 159 -7.21 -16.01 25.28
C TYR A 159 -7.07 -14.83 26.25
N LYS A 160 -7.34 -15.08 27.54
CA LYS A 160 -7.08 -14.13 28.63
C LYS A 160 -5.97 -14.66 29.52
#